data_AF-A0A9C8FVQ5-F1
#
_entry.id   AF-A0A9C8FVQ5-F1
#
_cell.length_a   1.000
_cell.length_b   1.000
_cell.length_c   1.000
_cell.angle_alpha   90.00
_cell.angle_beta   90.00
_cell.angle_gamma   90.00
#
_symmetry.space_group_name_H-M   'P 1'
#
loop_
_entity.id
_entity.type
_entity.pdbx_description
1 polymer ?
#
loop_
_entity_poly.entity_id
_entity_poly.type
_entity_poly.pdbx_seq_one_letter_code
_entity_poly.pdbx_strand_id
1 'polypeptide(L)'
;MNEPNREWTIHAFEGDTCCNLKGMDHILDIFQRYKTGPACAVITPRKEVPPELLSLVDRAVVHDETLWGKMEQLSHDFTQMIEEVVPAEHRHGVELAVREDFQNIEEILKAVWLVRNSSQRTREYISGLAATWIAQMFDVRLKAEGYKSTWLDSRKIITVHPTKYGNEINWEQSRQALDKLGQDFLGADYLIVTGGLASTEDGAATFLGKD
;
A
#
# COMPACT_ATOMS: atom_id res chain seq x y z
N MET A 1 9.68 3.36 -33.16
CA MET A 1 8.24 3.10 -33.35
C MET A 1 7.56 3.52 -32.06
N ASN A 2 6.74 4.57 -32.07
CA ASN A 2 5.92 4.89 -30.90
C ASN A 2 4.89 3.77 -30.76
N GLU A 3 4.87 3.10 -29.60
CA GLU A 3 3.76 2.20 -29.28
C GLU A 3 2.44 3.02 -29.39
N PRO A 4 1.36 2.43 -29.95
CA PRO A 4 0.07 3.11 -29.98
C PRO A 4 -0.31 3.51 -28.55
N ASN A 5 -0.92 4.69 -28.41
CA ASN A 5 -1.40 5.18 -27.12
C ASN A 5 -2.35 4.12 -26.52
N ARG A 6 -1.87 3.33 -25.55
CA ARG A 6 -2.65 2.26 -24.93
C ARG A 6 -3.49 2.90 -23.84
N GLU A 7 -4.79 3.08 -24.11
CA GLU A 7 -5.71 3.64 -23.13
C GLU A 7 -5.80 2.71 -21.91
N TRP A 8 -5.51 3.25 -20.72
CA TRP A 8 -5.53 2.52 -19.47
C TRP A 8 -6.95 2.47 -18.91
N THR A 9 -7.43 1.28 -18.56
CA THR A 9 -8.66 1.15 -17.77
C THR A 9 -8.31 1.18 -16.28
N ILE A 10 -8.90 2.07 -15.51
CA ILE A 10 -8.61 2.25 -14.08
C ILE A 10 -9.81 1.81 -13.24
N HIS A 11 -9.57 0.93 -12.27
CA HIS A 11 -10.57 0.44 -11.32
C HIS A 11 -10.07 0.65 -9.89
N ALA A 12 -10.94 1.14 -9.01
CA ALA A 12 -10.67 1.21 -7.58
C ALA A 12 -11.30 0.01 -6.86
N PHE A 13 -10.53 -0.63 -5.98
CA PHE A 13 -10.94 -1.77 -5.18
C PHE A 13 -10.59 -1.55 -3.71
N GLU A 14 -11.45 -2.04 -2.83
CA GLU A 14 -11.34 -1.82 -1.40
C GLU A 14 -11.66 -3.10 -0.63
N GLY A 15 -11.19 -3.17 0.61
CA GLY A 15 -11.67 -4.18 1.55
C GLY A 15 -11.15 -5.59 1.27
N ASP A 16 -12.02 -6.56 1.53
CA ASP A 16 -11.74 -7.99 1.41
C ASP A 16 -11.28 -8.38 -0.01
N THR A 17 -11.73 -7.65 -1.03
CA THR A 17 -11.36 -7.88 -2.43
C THR A 17 -9.86 -7.75 -2.69
N CYS A 18 -9.13 -6.99 -1.86
CA CYS A 18 -7.70 -6.80 -2.05
C CYS A 18 -6.84 -7.67 -1.13
N CYS A 19 -7.40 -8.34 -0.12
CA CYS A 19 -6.63 -8.87 1.01
C CYS A 19 -6.65 -10.40 1.15
N ASN A 20 -7.13 -11.14 0.16
CA ASN A 20 -7.09 -12.61 0.15
C ASN A 20 -7.05 -13.15 -1.29
N LEU A 21 -6.82 -14.46 -1.43
CA LEU A 21 -6.65 -15.10 -2.73
C LEU A 21 -7.87 -14.91 -3.63
N LYS A 22 -9.07 -15.17 -3.07
CA LYS A 22 -10.35 -15.08 -3.78
C LYS A 22 -10.66 -13.66 -4.26
N GLY A 23 -10.31 -12.65 -3.48
CA GLY A 23 -10.50 -11.25 -3.82
C GLY A 23 -9.62 -10.86 -5.01
N MET A 24 -8.34 -11.21 -4.95
CA MET A 24 -7.41 -10.94 -6.04
C MET A 24 -7.74 -11.72 -7.32
N ASP A 25 -8.25 -12.97 -7.20
CA ASP A 25 -8.84 -13.70 -8.33
C ASP A 25 -9.98 -12.92 -8.98
N HIS A 26 -10.86 -12.35 -8.16
CA HIS A 26 -11.99 -11.58 -8.64
C HIS A 26 -11.56 -10.30 -9.38
N ILE A 27 -10.52 -9.62 -8.90
CA ILE A 27 -9.95 -8.45 -9.60
C ILE A 27 -9.38 -8.87 -10.96
N LEU A 28 -8.65 -9.99 -11.01
CA LEU A 28 -8.10 -10.51 -12.25
C LEU A 28 -9.20 -10.89 -13.25
N ASP A 29 -10.28 -11.53 -12.78
CA ASP A 29 -11.46 -11.82 -13.59
C ASP A 29 -12.10 -10.56 -14.18
N ILE A 30 -12.23 -9.49 -13.38
CA ILE A 30 -12.75 -8.20 -13.84
C ILE A 30 -11.84 -7.64 -14.94
N PHE A 31 -10.53 -7.65 -14.71
CA PHE A 31 -9.60 -7.21 -15.74
C PHE A 31 -9.75 -8.04 -17.01
N GLN A 32 -9.68 -9.36 -16.94
CA GLN A 32 -9.77 -10.21 -18.13
C GLN A 32 -11.08 -10.03 -18.93
N ARG A 33 -12.21 -9.75 -18.26
CA ARG A 33 -13.51 -9.56 -18.92
C ARG A 33 -13.66 -8.21 -19.62
N TYR A 34 -13.07 -7.16 -19.06
CA TYR A 34 -13.32 -5.78 -19.50
C TYR A 34 -12.08 -5.08 -20.11
N LYS A 35 -10.95 -5.79 -20.20
CA LYS A 35 -9.69 -5.25 -20.72
C LYS A 35 -9.71 -5.06 -22.24
N THR A 36 -9.57 -3.82 -22.69
CA THR A 36 -9.29 -3.44 -24.09
C THR A 36 -7.84 -2.98 -24.30
N GLY A 37 -7.11 -2.71 -23.22
CA GLY A 37 -5.73 -2.18 -23.15
C GLY A 37 -5.11 -2.50 -21.79
N PRO A 38 -3.98 -1.92 -21.35
CA PRO A 38 -3.46 -2.13 -20.00
C PRO A 38 -4.47 -1.71 -18.91
N ALA A 39 -4.41 -2.33 -17.73
CA ALA A 39 -5.36 -2.07 -16.65
C ALA A 39 -4.66 -1.67 -15.35
N CYS A 40 -5.27 -0.76 -14.59
CA CYS A 40 -4.78 -0.26 -13.32
C CYS A 40 -5.76 -0.60 -12.19
N ALA A 41 -5.26 -1.19 -11.11
CA ALA A 41 -5.99 -1.39 -9.86
C ALA A 41 -5.52 -0.34 -8.86
N VAL A 42 -6.40 0.54 -8.39
CA VAL A 42 -6.15 1.36 -7.20
C VAL A 42 -6.69 0.59 -6.01
N ILE A 43 -5.84 0.18 -5.08
CA ILE A 43 -6.21 -0.75 -4.01
C ILE A 43 -6.11 -0.11 -2.63
N THR A 44 -7.17 -0.24 -1.84
CA THR A 44 -7.19 0.19 -0.44
C THR A 44 -7.38 -1.05 0.45
N PRO A 45 -6.56 -1.23 1.51
CA PRO A 45 -6.76 -2.33 2.47
C PRO A 45 -8.16 -2.30 3.09
N ARG A 46 -8.53 -3.41 3.76
CA ARG A 46 -9.65 -3.43 4.70
C ARG A 46 -9.58 -2.27 5.68
N LYS A 47 -10.71 -1.61 5.91
CA LYS A 47 -10.80 -0.44 6.80
C LYS A 47 -10.37 -0.77 8.24
N GLU A 48 -10.36 -2.04 8.62
CA GLU A 48 -9.93 -2.55 9.92
C GLU A 48 -8.41 -2.66 10.05
N VAL A 49 -7.69 -2.93 8.95
CA VAL A 49 -6.24 -3.22 8.98
C VAL A 49 -5.40 -1.99 9.38
N PRO A 50 -5.60 -0.78 8.80
CA PRO A 50 -4.87 0.40 9.27
C PRO A 50 -5.12 0.72 10.76
N PRO A 51 -6.37 0.67 11.29
CA PRO A 51 -6.62 0.75 12.72
C PRO A 51 -5.91 -0.31 13.57
N GLU A 52 -5.75 -1.55 13.09
CA GLU A 52 -5.02 -2.57 13.85
C GLU A 52 -3.54 -2.23 13.99
N LEU A 53 -2.88 -1.77 12.92
CA LEU A 53 -1.51 -1.27 12.99
C LEU A 53 -1.39 -0.03 13.87
N LEU A 54 -2.36 0.90 13.79
CA LEU A 54 -2.42 2.08 14.66
C LEU A 54 -2.60 1.71 16.14
N SER A 55 -3.27 0.60 16.43
CA SER A 55 -3.45 0.13 17.81
C SER A 55 -2.12 -0.17 18.49
N LEU A 56 -1.07 -0.53 17.74
CA LEU A 56 0.28 -0.68 18.29
C LEU A 56 0.81 0.65 18.84
N VAL A 57 0.59 1.74 18.10
CA VAL A 57 0.99 3.09 18.54
C VAL A 57 0.21 3.50 19.79
N ASP A 58 -1.10 3.25 19.81
CA ASP A 58 -1.95 3.58 20.96
C ASP A 58 -1.52 2.82 22.22
N ARG A 59 -1.22 1.53 22.09
CA ARG A 59 -0.68 0.69 23.17
C ARG A 59 0.67 1.18 23.66
N ALA A 60 1.57 1.56 22.75
CA ALA A 60 2.88 2.09 23.12
C ALA A 60 2.77 3.40 23.91
N VAL A 61 1.89 4.32 23.49
CA VAL A 61 1.67 5.61 24.18
C VAL A 61 1.27 5.41 25.65
N VAL A 62 0.40 4.42 25.92
CA VAL A 62 -0.14 4.18 27.27
C VAL A 62 0.64 3.17 28.11
N HIS A 63 1.74 2.61 27.59
CA HIS A 63 2.48 1.49 28.20
C HIS A 63 1.63 0.22 28.40
N ASP A 64 0.80 -0.12 27.43
CA ASP A 64 0.11 -1.39 27.45
C ASP A 64 1.11 -2.52 27.16
N GLU A 65 1.39 -3.35 28.15
CA GLU A 65 2.34 -4.47 28.06
C GLU A 65 1.93 -5.53 27.03
N THR A 66 0.67 -5.54 26.58
CA THR A 66 0.21 -6.43 25.51
C THR A 66 0.66 -5.99 24.12
N LEU A 67 1.32 -4.83 23.99
CA LEU A 67 1.87 -4.28 22.75
C LEU A 67 2.62 -5.33 21.92
N TRP A 68 3.61 -5.99 22.54
CA TRP A 68 4.52 -6.88 21.83
C TRP A 68 3.81 -8.14 21.35
N GLY A 69 2.89 -8.67 22.15
CA GLY A 69 2.03 -9.80 21.73
C GLY A 69 1.12 -9.43 20.55
N LYS A 70 0.53 -8.22 20.54
CA LYS A 70 -0.27 -7.77 19.38
C LYS A 70 0.59 -7.54 18.14
N MET A 71 1.81 -7.04 18.29
CA MET A 71 2.74 -6.85 17.16
C MET A 71 3.15 -8.21 16.55
N GLU A 72 3.48 -9.19 17.39
CA GLU A 72 3.79 -10.55 16.94
C GLU A 72 2.60 -11.19 16.21
N GLN A 73 1.39 -11.06 16.76
CA GLN A 73 0.18 -11.55 16.11
C GLN A 73 -0.03 -10.90 14.73
N LEU A 74 0.11 -9.58 14.61
CA LEU A 74 -0.05 -8.90 13.32
C LEU A 74 1.04 -9.32 12.32
N SER A 75 2.28 -9.48 12.76
CA SER A 75 3.36 -9.99 11.91
C SER A 75 3.04 -11.40 11.40
N HIS A 76 2.47 -12.25 12.25
CA HIS A 76 2.03 -13.59 11.88
C HIS A 76 0.87 -13.55 10.88
N ASP A 77 -0.15 -12.74 11.12
CA ASP A 77 -1.32 -12.60 10.24
C ASP A 77 -0.92 -12.15 8.83
N PHE A 78 0.00 -11.18 8.72
CA PHE A 78 0.54 -10.76 7.42
C PHE A 78 1.39 -11.83 6.75
N THR A 79 2.16 -12.61 7.53
CA THR A 79 2.92 -13.74 6.98
C THR A 79 1.97 -14.79 6.39
N GLN A 80 0.90 -15.15 7.11
CA GLN A 80 -0.13 -16.07 6.62
C GLN A 80 -0.81 -15.54 5.35
N MET A 81 -1.09 -14.23 5.27
CA MET A 81 -1.66 -13.63 4.07
C MET A 81 -0.73 -13.75 2.85
N ILE A 82 0.57 -13.48 3.04
CA ILE A 82 1.56 -13.69 1.97
C ILE A 82 1.58 -15.16 1.55
N GLU A 83 1.52 -16.07 2.53
CA GLU A 83 1.50 -17.51 2.28
C GLU A 83 0.24 -18.00 1.57
N GLU A 84 -0.89 -17.32 1.75
CA GLU A 84 -2.13 -17.62 1.05
C GLU A 84 -2.10 -17.13 -0.40
N VAL A 85 -1.56 -15.92 -0.61
CA VAL A 85 -1.77 -15.15 -1.85
C VAL A 85 -0.65 -15.35 -2.88
N VAL A 86 0.60 -15.39 -2.46
CA VAL A 86 1.75 -15.40 -3.37
C VAL A 86 2.26 -16.84 -3.48
N PRO A 87 2.74 -17.37 -4.62
CA PRO A 87 3.35 -18.71 -4.67
C PRO A 87 4.72 -18.78 -3.96
N ALA A 88 5.04 -19.92 -3.32
CA ALA A 88 6.19 -20.05 -2.42
C ALA A 88 7.53 -19.61 -3.04
N GLU A 89 7.77 -19.95 -4.30
CA GLU A 89 8.97 -19.61 -5.06
C GLU A 89 9.14 -18.09 -5.33
N HIS A 90 8.09 -17.29 -5.15
CA HIS A 90 8.07 -15.85 -5.41
C HIS A 90 7.93 -14.99 -4.15
N ARG A 91 7.66 -15.59 -2.97
CA ARG A 91 7.34 -14.86 -1.72
C ARG A 91 8.49 -14.06 -1.12
N HIS A 92 9.74 -14.52 -1.32
CA HIS A 92 10.89 -14.06 -0.54
C HIS A 92 11.04 -12.54 -0.46
N GLY A 93 10.84 -11.84 -1.58
CA GLY A 93 10.97 -10.38 -1.62
C GLY A 93 9.93 -9.65 -0.76
N VAL A 94 8.67 -10.10 -0.81
CA VAL A 94 7.59 -9.48 -0.03
C VAL A 94 7.70 -9.85 1.44
N GLU A 95 8.06 -11.09 1.76
CA GLU A 95 8.33 -11.52 3.14
C GLU A 95 9.46 -10.72 3.78
N LEU A 96 10.53 -10.43 3.02
CA LEU A 96 11.63 -9.60 3.50
C LEU A 96 11.16 -8.17 3.76
N ALA A 97 10.45 -7.55 2.82
CA ALA A 97 9.93 -6.19 2.96
C ALA A 97 9.03 -6.03 4.19
N VAL A 98 8.06 -6.94 4.38
CA VAL A 98 7.16 -6.93 5.54
C VAL A 98 7.93 -7.09 6.84
N ARG A 99 8.91 -8.01 6.89
CA ARG A 99 9.73 -8.24 8.08
C ARG A 99 10.57 -7.02 8.44
N GLU A 100 11.22 -6.39 7.46
CA GLU A 100 12.00 -5.16 7.67
C GLU A 100 11.11 -4.02 8.16
N ASP A 101 9.90 -3.90 7.61
CA ASP A 101 8.95 -2.89 8.07
C ASP A 101 8.45 -3.16 9.50
N PHE A 102 8.23 -4.42 9.90
CA PHE A 102 7.92 -4.75 11.30
C PHE A 102 9.08 -4.42 12.26
N GLN A 103 10.34 -4.62 11.83
CA GLN A 103 11.50 -4.18 12.61
C GLN A 103 11.54 -2.65 12.75
N ASN A 104 11.25 -1.92 11.67
CA ASN A 104 11.14 -0.46 11.72
C ASN A 104 10.00 0.01 12.64
N ILE A 105 8.84 -0.66 12.58
CA ILE A 105 7.71 -0.42 13.48
C ILE A 105 8.15 -0.65 14.93
N GLU A 106 8.85 -1.75 15.24
CA GLU A 106 9.33 -2.05 16.58
C GLU A 106 10.21 -0.92 17.13
N GLU A 107 11.19 -0.44 16.36
CA GLU A 107 12.08 0.65 16.78
C GLU A 107 11.32 1.97 17.02
N ILE A 108 10.35 2.28 16.15
CA ILE A 108 9.46 3.44 16.34
C ILE A 108 8.65 3.28 17.62
N LEU A 109 8.09 2.10 17.87
CA LEU A 109 7.27 1.83 19.06
C LEU A 109 8.08 1.90 20.35
N LYS A 110 9.35 1.47 20.35
CA LYS A 110 10.27 1.67 21.49
C LYS A 110 10.45 3.16 21.80
N ALA A 111 10.61 4.01 20.79
CA ALA A 111 10.70 5.46 20.99
C ALA A 111 9.37 6.05 21.50
N VAL A 112 8.23 5.65 20.93
CA VAL A 112 6.89 6.08 21.37
C VAL A 112 6.62 5.65 22.81
N TRP A 113 7.01 4.42 23.19
CA TRP A 113 6.94 3.91 24.55
C TRP A 113 7.71 4.82 25.51
N LEU A 114 8.99 5.10 25.23
CA LEU A 114 9.82 5.96 26.08
C LEU A 114 9.27 7.39 26.23
N VAL A 115 8.78 7.98 25.15
CA VAL A 115 8.35 9.40 25.12
C VAL A 115 6.87 9.56 25.51
N ARG A 116 6.07 8.49 25.50
CA ARG A 116 4.62 8.49 25.73
C ARG A 116 3.84 9.39 24.77
N ASN A 117 4.36 9.55 23.56
CA ASN A 117 3.72 10.39 22.55
C ASN A 117 4.06 9.89 21.15
N SER A 118 3.17 10.16 20.19
CA SER A 118 3.35 9.85 18.78
C SER A 118 2.86 11.03 17.93
N SER A 119 3.62 11.37 16.90
CA SER A 119 3.18 12.37 15.94
C SER A 119 2.12 11.78 14.99
N GLN A 120 1.31 12.64 14.37
CA GLN A 120 0.40 12.21 13.30
C GLN A 120 1.17 11.56 12.14
N ARG A 121 2.34 12.10 11.77
CA ARG A 121 3.21 11.53 10.73
C ARG A 121 3.65 10.10 11.05
N THR A 122 3.99 9.82 12.31
CA THR A 122 4.35 8.47 12.76
C THR A 122 3.18 7.51 12.60
N ARG A 123 1.97 7.94 12.99
CA ARG A 123 0.74 7.16 12.85
C ARG A 123 0.42 6.88 11.39
N GLU A 124 0.50 7.91 10.54
CA GLU A 124 0.20 7.79 9.12
C GLU A 124 1.21 6.93 8.35
N TYR A 125 2.49 7.02 8.73
CA TYR A 125 3.52 6.11 8.22
C TYR A 125 3.17 4.65 8.52
N ILE A 126 2.92 4.32 9.79
CA ILE A 126 2.64 2.94 10.24
C ILE A 126 1.36 2.40 9.58
N SER A 127 0.28 3.19 9.56
CA SER A 127 -1.00 2.75 9.01
C SER A 127 -0.98 2.58 7.50
N GLY A 128 -0.14 3.32 6.78
CA GLY A 128 0.01 3.25 5.32
C GLY A 128 0.78 2.02 4.83
N LEU A 129 1.54 1.33 5.69
CA LEU A 129 2.34 0.16 5.30
C LEU A 129 1.48 -0.99 4.77
N ALA A 130 0.29 -1.20 5.35
CA ALA A 130 -0.62 -2.26 4.90
C ALA A 130 -0.99 -2.17 3.41
N ALA A 131 -1.31 -0.97 2.91
CA ALA A 131 -1.64 -0.79 1.50
C ALA A 131 -0.43 -1.11 0.59
N THR A 132 0.77 -0.75 1.05
CA THR A 132 2.03 -1.02 0.35
C THR A 132 2.27 -2.52 0.24
N TRP A 133 2.16 -3.26 1.35
CA TRP A 133 2.35 -4.70 1.36
C TRP A 133 1.35 -5.43 0.46
N ILE A 134 0.08 -5.01 0.48
CA ILE A 134 -0.94 -5.61 -0.38
C ILE A 134 -0.66 -5.36 -1.86
N ALA A 135 -0.23 -4.15 -2.22
CA ALA A 135 0.12 -3.82 -3.61
C ALA A 135 1.29 -4.67 -4.11
N GLN A 136 2.31 -4.86 -3.26
CA GLN A 136 3.44 -5.73 -3.54
C GLN A 136 3.04 -7.20 -3.68
N MET A 137 2.22 -7.73 -2.76
CA MET A 137 1.70 -9.09 -2.83
C MET A 137 0.97 -9.34 -4.14
N PHE A 138 0.11 -8.40 -4.54
CA PHE A 138 -0.67 -8.56 -5.76
C PHE A 138 0.20 -8.50 -7.03
N ASP A 139 1.15 -7.56 -7.10
CA ASP A 139 2.11 -7.51 -8.20
C ASP A 139 2.94 -8.79 -8.33
N VAL A 140 3.51 -9.27 -7.22
CA VAL A 140 4.32 -10.50 -7.23
C VAL A 140 3.48 -11.71 -7.64
N ARG A 141 2.23 -11.78 -7.17
CA ARG A 141 1.30 -12.82 -7.60
C ARG A 141 1.03 -12.77 -9.11
N LEU A 142 0.70 -11.60 -9.65
CA LEU A 142 0.45 -11.45 -11.09
C LEU A 142 1.68 -11.83 -11.93
N LYS A 143 2.89 -11.47 -11.47
CA LYS A 143 4.15 -11.92 -12.10
C LYS A 143 4.30 -13.43 -12.07
N ALA A 144 4.00 -14.07 -10.94
CA ALA A 144 4.05 -15.52 -10.80
C ALA A 144 3.09 -16.24 -11.77
N GLU A 145 1.93 -15.64 -12.06
CA GLU A 145 0.97 -16.13 -13.05
C GLU A 145 1.35 -15.80 -14.51
N GLY A 146 2.52 -15.18 -14.73
CA GLY A 146 3.07 -14.90 -16.06
C GLY A 146 2.66 -13.55 -16.66
N TYR A 147 1.99 -12.69 -15.90
CA TYR A 147 1.60 -11.36 -16.37
C TYR A 147 2.72 -10.32 -16.22
N LYS A 148 2.80 -9.41 -17.19
CA LYS A 148 3.62 -8.21 -17.07
C LYS A 148 2.94 -7.23 -16.13
N SER A 149 3.34 -7.21 -14.87
CA SER A 149 2.77 -6.33 -13.86
C SER A 149 3.84 -5.52 -13.15
N THR A 150 3.39 -4.42 -12.54
CA THR A 150 4.19 -3.60 -11.63
C THR A 150 3.28 -2.97 -10.59
N TRP A 151 3.86 -2.48 -9.49
CA TRP A 151 3.13 -1.72 -8.48
C TRP A 151 3.72 -0.33 -8.26
N LEU A 152 2.88 0.58 -7.77
CA LEU A 152 3.22 1.97 -7.48
C LEU A 152 2.66 2.38 -6.12
N ASP A 153 3.56 2.83 -5.26
CA ASP A 153 3.19 3.59 -4.07
C ASP A 153 2.70 4.98 -4.48
N SER A 154 1.42 5.28 -4.24
CA SER A 154 0.81 6.56 -4.58
C SER A 154 1.46 7.74 -3.86
N ARG A 155 2.16 7.52 -2.74
CA ARG A 155 2.99 8.54 -2.07
C ARG A 155 4.08 9.11 -2.98
N LYS A 156 4.50 8.37 -4.01
CA LYS A 156 5.50 8.81 -4.99
C LYS A 156 4.93 9.70 -6.09
N ILE A 157 3.61 9.72 -6.29
CA ILE A 157 2.95 10.46 -7.38
C ILE A 157 1.86 11.43 -6.90
N ILE A 158 1.31 11.26 -5.70
CA ILE A 158 0.28 12.14 -5.15
C ILE A 158 0.93 13.02 -4.09
N THR A 159 1.12 14.29 -4.42
CA THR A 159 1.58 15.31 -3.47
C THR A 159 0.40 16.15 -3.01
N VAL A 160 0.33 16.41 -1.70
CA VAL A 160 -0.70 17.24 -1.08
C VAL A 160 -0.11 18.39 -0.28
N HIS A 161 -0.90 19.45 -0.16
CA HIS A 161 -0.68 20.55 0.77
C HIS A 161 -1.73 20.47 1.89
N PRO A 162 -1.32 20.30 3.16
CA PRO A 162 -2.25 20.31 4.29
C PRO A 162 -2.93 21.66 4.49
N THR A 163 -4.26 21.67 4.59
CA THR A 163 -5.06 22.86 4.91
C THR A 163 -5.89 22.64 6.16
N LYS A 164 -6.54 23.69 6.66
CA LYS A 164 -7.53 23.56 7.76
C LYS A 164 -8.76 22.70 7.40
N TYR A 165 -8.97 22.38 6.12
CA TYR A 165 -10.11 21.61 5.63
C TYR A 165 -9.73 20.19 5.19
N GLY A 166 -8.46 19.81 5.34
CA GLY A 166 -7.93 18.54 4.84
C GLY A 166 -6.79 18.76 3.85
N ASN A 167 -6.37 17.68 3.21
CA ASN A 167 -5.26 17.68 2.27
C ASN A 167 -5.74 18.05 0.86
N GLU A 168 -5.23 19.15 0.30
CA GLU A 168 -5.50 19.55 -1.08
C GLU A 168 -4.41 19.00 -2.00
N ILE A 169 -4.81 18.44 -3.16
CA ILE A 169 -3.86 17.85 -4.11
C ILE A 169 -3.09 18.95 -4.84
N ASN A 170 -1.75 18.86 -4.80
CA ASN A 170 -0.88 19.63 -5.68
C ASN A 170 -0.83 18.92 -7.05
N TRP A 171 -1.77 19.29 -7.94
CA TRP A 171 -1.94 18.68 -9.26
C TRP A 171 -0.74 18.86 -10.19
N GLU A 172 -0.02 19.97 -10.07
CA GLU A 172 1.15 20.23 -10.91
C GLU A 172 2.29 19.27 -10.54
N GLN A 173 2.67 19.22 -9.26
CA GLN A 173 3.72 18.33 -8.78
C GLN A 173 3.35 16.86 -8.95
N SER A 174 2.08 16.51 -8.71
CA SER A 174 1.61 15.13 -8.86
C SER A 174 1.68 14.65 -10.31
N ARG A 175 1.32 15.52 -11.27
CA ARG A 175 1.43 15.22 -12.70
C ARG A 175 2.89 15.11 -13.14
N GLN A 176 3.76 16.00 -12.70
CA GLN A 176 5.19 15.91 -13.00
C GLN A 176 5.81 14.61 -12.46
N ALA A 177 5.44 14.20 -11.25
CA ALA A 177 5.89 12.95 -10.65
C ALA A 177 5.38 11.72 -11.44
N LEU A 178 4.10 11.73 -11.85
CA LEU A 178 3.52 10.69 -12.68
C LEU A 178 4.19 10.62 -14.05
N ASP A 179 4.44 11.74 -14.72
CA ASP A 179 5.10 11.79 -16.04
C ASP A 179 6.52 11.21 -15.96
N LYS A 180 7.24 11.49 -14.86
CA LYS A 180 8.58 10.97 -14.61
C LYS A 180 8.58 9.46 -14.38
N LEU A 181 7.65 8.95 -13.56
CA LEU A 181 7.56 7.53 -13.21
C LEU A 181 6.82 6.71 -14.27
N GLY A 182 6.02 7.34 -15.12
CA GLY A 182 5.22 6.67 -16.15
C GLY A 182 6.05 5.83 -17.13
N GLN A 183 7.33 6.20 -17.31
CA GLN A 183 8.29 5.44 -18.11
C GLN A 183 8.56 4.04 -17.52
N ASP A 184 8.50 3.89 -16.20
CA ASP A 184 8.74 2.62 -15.50
C ASP A 184 7.60 1.62 -15.71
N PHE A 185 6.45 2.10 -16.19
CA PHE A 185 5.25 1.29 -16.45
C PHE A 185 5.06 0.97 -17.93
N LEU A 186 5.98 1.40 -18.80
CA LEU A 186 5.94 1.06 -20.22
C LEU A 186 6.03 -0.45 -20.43
N GLY A 187 5.07 -0.98 -21.18
CA GLY A 187 4.97 -2.41 -21.47
C GLY A 187 4.32 -3.26 -20.35
N ALA A 188 3.92 -2.65 -19.23
CA ALA A 188 3.11 -3.33 -18.23
C ALA A 188 1.68 -3.55 -18.75
N ASP A 189 1.14 -4.73 -18.47
CA ASP A 189 -0.24 -5.12 -18.73
C ASP A 189 -1.16 -4.80 -17.55
N TYR A 190 -0.58 -4.78 -16.33
CA TYR A 190 -1.26 -4.43 -15.09
C TYR A 190 -0.40 -3.49 -14.23
N LEU A 191 -1.04 -2.48 -13.65
CA LEU A 191 -0.45 -1.58 -12.66
C LEU A 191 -1.26 -1.65 -11.37
N ILE A 192 -0.61 -1.91 -10.23
CA ILE A 192 -1.24 -1.92 -8.91
C ILE A 192 -0.81 -0.68 -8.14
N VAL A 193 -1.73 0.22 -7.83
CA VAL A 193 -1.46 1.49 -7.15
C VAL A 193 -2.07 1.47 -5.76
N THR A 194 -1.33 1.91 -4.74
CA THR A 194 -1.93 2.07 -3.40
C THR A 194 -2.99 3.17 -3.41
N GLY A 195 -4.16 2.91 -2.82
CA GLY A 195 -5.25 3.87 -2.68
C GLY A 195 -5.12 4.71 -1.41
N GLY A 196 -5.59 5.95 -1.47
CA GLY A 196 -5.73 6.85 -0.32
C GLY A 196 -4.43 7.43 0.26
N LEU A 197 -3.26 6.87 -0.04
CA LEU A 197 -1.97 7.39 0.43
C LEU A 197 -1.48 8.58 -0.42
N ALA A 198 -0.82 9.53 0.23
CA ALA A 198 -0.18 10.68 -0.39
C ALA A 198 1.09 11.08 0.38
N SER A 199 1.88 11.97 -0.20
CA SER A 199 2.96 12.66 0.51
C SER A 199 2.67 14.14 0.64
N THR A 200 3.05 14.75 1.74
CA THR A 200 3.14 16.21 1.83
C THR A 200 4.30 16.73 0.96
N GLU A 201 4.35 18.04 0.73
CA GLU A 201 5.39 18.68 -0.07
C GLU A 201 6.83 18.47 0.49
N ASP A 202 6.96 18.26 1.80
CA ASP A 202 8.23 17.90 2.46
C ASP A 202 8.52 16.38 2.47
N GLY A 203 7.69 15.59 1.78
CA GLY A 203 7.88 14.14 1.58
C GLY A 203 7.39 13.26 2.72
N ALA A 204 6.64 13.79 3.71
CA ALA A 204 6.08 12.97 4.78
C ALA A 204 4.83 12.21 4.29
N ALA A 205 4.71 10.94 4.68
CA ALA A 205 3.54 10.13 4.37
C ALA A 205 2.27 10.70 5.04
N THR A 206 1.17 10.72 4.29
CA THR A 206 -0.16 11.14 4.76
C THR A 206 -1.26 10.46 3.95
N PHE A 207 -2.53 10.82 4.21
CA PHE A 207 -3.70 10.30 3.50
C PHE A 207 -4.45 11.45 2.81
N LEU A 208 -5.10 11.19 1.66
CA LEU A 208 -5.90 12.21 0.97
C LEU A 208 -7.08 12.72 1.81
N GLY A 209 -7.65 11.87 2.65
CA GLY A 209 -8.78 12.19 3.51
C GLY A 209 -9.61 10.94 3.82
N LYS A 210 -10.54 11.07 4.78
CA LYS A 210 -11.63 10.10 4.94
C LYS A 210 -12.82 10.63 4.15
N ASP A 211 -13.31 9.86 3.19
CA ASP A 211 -14.73 9.93 2.82
C ASP A 211 -15.57 9.30 3.94
#